data_AF-A0A7C8EKX3-F1
#
_entry.id   AF-A0A7C8EKX3-F1
#
_cell.length_a   1.000
_cell.length_b   1.000
_cell.length_c   1.000
_cell.angle_alpha   90.00
_cell.angle_beta   90.00
_cell.angle_gamma   90.00
#
_symmetry.space_group_name_H-M   'P 1'
#
loop_
_entity.id
_entity.type
_entity.pdbx_description
1 polymer ?
#
loop_
_entity_poly.entity_id
_entity_poly.type
_entity_poly.pdbx_seq_one_letter_code
_entity_poly.pdbx_strand_id
1 'polypeptide(L)' 'MSTLRDKIKSLEKDEISSALSECNWVMAKAARKLGITERMIGYKIKKYGLRKEDVIGKENVCKENKDGSEQN' A
#
# COMPACT_ATOMS: atom_id res chain seq x y z
N MET A 1 -9.56 23.54 10.46
CA MET A 1 -9.66 23.39 8.99
C MET A 1 -8.47 22.58 8.50
N SER A 2 -8.67 21.46 7.82
CA SER A 2 -7.58 20.67 7.22
C SER A 2 -7.10 21.35 5.93
N THR A 3 -5.78 21.50 5.76
CA THR A 3 -5.22 22.08 4.55
C THR A 3 -5.21 21.08 3.39
N LEU A 4 -5.00 21.56 2.15
CA LEU A 4 -4.80 20.67 1.00
C LEU A 4 -3.65 19.67 1.23
N ARG A 5 -2.58 20.11 1.90
CA ARG A 5 -1.42 19.27 2.20
C ARG A 5 -1.79 18.11 3.13
N ASP A 6 -2.67 18.35 4.10
CA ASP A 6 -3.11 17.32 5.03
C ASP A 6 -3.93 16.24 4.32
N LYS A 7 -4.81 16.65 3.39
CA LYS A 7 -5.61 15.72 2.58
C LYS A 7 -4.76 14.88 1.63
N ILE A 8 -3.76 15.48 0.99
CA ILE A 8 -2.82 14.75 0.14
C ILE A 8 -2.02 13.76 0.98
N LYS A 9 -1.58 14.17 2.18
CA LYS A 9 -0.82 13.31 3.08
C LYS A 9 -1.63 12.10 3.54
N SER A 10 -2.92 12.27 3.87
CA SER A 10 -3.77 11.14 4.26
C SER A 10 -3.98 10.18 3.09
N LEU A 11 -4.33 10.70 1.91
CA LEU A 11 -4.55 9.89 0.72
C LEU A 11 -3.28 9.12 0.32
N GLU A 12 -2.12 9.79 0.31
CA GLU A 12 -0.85 9.14 0.00
C GLU A 12 -0.50 8.05 1.03
N LYS A 13 -0.79 8.28 2.31
CA LYS A 13 -0.57 7.27 3.36
C LYS A 13 -1.46 6.05 3.15
N ASP A 14 -2.73 6.26 2.82
CA ASP A 14 -3.72 5.20 2.62
C ASP A 14 -3.37 4.35 1.38
N GLU A 15 -3.02 4.98 0.26
CA GLU A 15 -2.62 4.28 -0.97
C GLU A 15 -1.34 3.44 -0.79
N ILE A 16 -0.32 4.01 -0.13
CA ILE A 16 0.92 3.28 0.17
C ILE A 16 0.63 2.10 1.09
N SER A 17 -0.23 2.29 2.10
CA SER A 17 -0.62 1.23 3.03
C SER A 17 -1.36 0.09 2.33
N SER A 18 -2.31 0.39 1.43
CA SER A 18 -3.04 -0.62 0.66
C SER A 18 -2.10 -1.40 -0.25
N ALA A 19 -1.27 -0.69 -1.02
CA ALA A 19 -0.33 -1.33 -1.94
C ALA A 19 0.69 -2.21 -1.22
N LEU A 20 1.16 -1.82 -0.04
CA LEU A 20 2.03 -2.65 0.80
C LEU A 20 1.29 -3.88 1.32
N SER A 21 0.05 -3.74 1.82
CA SER A 21 -0.75 -4.86 2.30
C SER A 21 -0.95 -5.91 1.22
N GLU A 22 -1.43 -5.49 0.05
CA GLU A 22 -1.72 -6.37 -1.09
C GLU A 22 -0.45 -7.05 -1.66
N CYS A 23 0.71 -6.43 -1.47
CA CYS A 23 1.99 -6.96 -1.93
C CYS A 23 2.75 -7.74 -0.86
N ASN A 24 2.11 -8.15 0.23
CA ASN A 24 2.75 -8.82 1.38
C ASN A 24 3.95 -8.03 1.94
N TRP A 25 3.86 -6.71 1.94
CA TRP A 25 4.90 -5.77 2.39
C TRP A 25 6.19 -5.78 1.56
N VAL A 26 6.15 -6.30 0.33
CA VAL A 26 7.28 -6.23 -0.60
C VAL A 26 7.31 -4.85 -1.27
N MET A 27 8.23 -3.98 -0.82
CA MET A 27 8.35 -2.59 -1.30
C MET A 27 8.48 -2.49 -2.82
N ALA A 28 9.31 -3.32 -3.45
CA ALA A 28 9.48 -3.32 -4.90
C ALA A 28 8.19 -3.65 -5.66
N LYS A 29 7.34 -4.55 -5.13
CA LYS A 29 6.04 -4.89 -5.74
C LYS A 29 5.03 -3.76 -5.55
N ALA A 30 4.96 -3.19 -4.35
CA ALA A 30 4.09 -2.05 -4.07
C ALA A 30 4.48 -0.82 -4.91
N ALA A 31 5.78 -0.57 -5.10
CA ALA A 31 6.30 0.53 -5.90
C ALA A 31 5.91 0.38 -7.37
N ARG A 32 6.06 -0.83 -7.93
CA ARG A 32 5.60 -1.14 -9.29
C ARG A 32 4.09 -0.95 -9.43
N LYS A 33 3.29 -1.34 -8.43
CA LYS A 33 1.83 -1.16 -8.43
C LYS A 33 1.43 0.33 -8.42
N LEU A 34 2.13 1.14 -7.62
CA LEU A 34 1.89 2.58 -7.51
C LEU A 34 2.55 3.41 -8.62
N GLY A 35 3.33 2.80 -9.51
CA GLY A 35 4.04 3.50 -10.58
C GLY A 35 5.17 4.42 -10.11
N ILE A 36 5.76 4.13 -8.94
CA ILE A 36 6.85 4.91 -8.35
C ILE A 36 8.09 4.04 -8.12
N THR A 37 9.21 4.67 -7.75
CA THR A 37 10.44 3.93 -7.42
C THR A 37 10.37 3.35 -6.01
N GLU A 38 11.04 2.21 -5.81
CA GLU A 38 11.15 1.58 -4.49
C GLU A 38 11.75 2.53 -3.44
N ARG A 39 12.73 3.34 -3.86
CA ARG A 39 13.34 4.37 -3.02
C ARG A 39 12.31 5.39 -2.52
N MET A 40 11.38 5.81 -3.38
CA MET A 40 10.32 6.77 -3.03
C MET A 40 9.38 6.18 -1.96
N ILE A 41 8.97 4.93 -2.13
CA ILE A 41 8.22 4.20 -1.09
C ILE A 41 9.00 4.16 0.22
N GLY A 42 10.28 3.78 0.18
CA GLY A 42 11.12 3.71 1.38
C GLY A 42 11.17 5.04 2.13
N TYR A 43 11.29 6.17 1.41
CA TYR A 43 11.24 7.49 2.03
C TYR A 43 9.87 7.80 2.64
N LYS A 44 8.78 7.44 1.97
CA LYS A 44 7.42 7.71 2.44
C LYS A 44 7.04 6.86 3.65
N ILE A 45 7.46 5.59 3.69
CA ILE A 45 7.33 4.70 4.85
C ILE A 45 8.03 5.32 6.06
N LYS A 46 9.29 5.75 5.91
CA LYS A 46 10.03 6.41 6.99
C LYS A 46 9.36 7.72 7.42
N LYS A 47 8.88 8.53 6.48
CA LYS A 47 8.22 9.81 6.74
C LYS A 47 6.89 9.65 7.48
N TYR A 48 6.13 8.61 7.17
CA TYR A 48 4.80 8.37 7.73
C TYR A 48 4.78 7.36 8.86
N GLY A 49 5.91 6.72 9.16
CA GLY A 49 6.04 5.72 10.21
C GLY A 49 5.15 4.50 9.97
N LEU A 50 4.95 4.10 8.71
CA LEU A 50 4.10 2.97 8.35
C LEU A 50 4.75 1.67 8.82
N ARG A 51 4.05 0.88 9.64
CA ARG A 51 4.51 -0.43 10.07
C ARG A 51 3.52 -1.53 9.71
N LYS A 52 4.03 -2.77 9.66
CA LYS A 52 3.27 -3.95 9.27
C LYS A 52 2.06 -4.18 10.16
N GLU A 53 2.21 -3.86 11.43
CA GLU A 53 1.19 -4.06 12.46
C GLU A 53 0.02 -3.09 12.33
N ASP A 54 0.23 -1.92 11.69
CA ASP A 54 -0.80 -0.88 11.57
C ASP A 54 -1.91 -1.27 10.55
N VAL A 55 -1.71 -2.31 9.74
CA VAL A 55 -2.57 -2.64 8.58
C VAL A 55 -3.39 -3.91 8.80
N ILE A 56 -3.05 -4.71 9.80
CA ILE A 56 -3.70 -5.99 10.15
C ILE A 56 -5.19 -5.78 10.54
N GLY A 57 -5.58 -4.57 10.95
CA GLY A 57 -6.96 -4.23 11.28
C GLY A 57 -7.93 -4.09 10.10
N LYS A 58 -7.48 -4.17 8.83
CA LYS A 58 -8.34 -3.97 7.63
C LYS A 58 -8.51 -5.22 6.75
N GLU A 59 -7.94 -6.36 7.11
CA GLU A 59 -7.74 -7.51 6.20
C GLU A 59 -8.94 -8.48 6.06
N ASN A 60 -10.12 -8.14 6.58
CA ASN A 60 -11.32 -8.99 6.44
C ASN A 60 -12.19 -8.69 5.20
N VAL A 61 -11.69 -7.91 4.24
CA VAL A 61 -12.42 -7.54 3.01
C VAL A 61 -11.55 -7.92 1.80
N CYS A 62 -12.09 -8.73 0.89
CA CYS A 62 -11.56 -9.11 -0.44
C CYS A 62 -10.73 -10.41 -0.62
N LYS A 63 -10.79 -11.41 0.27
CA LYS A 63 -10.36 -12.79 -0.12
C LYS A 63 -11.38 -13.48 -1.04
N GLU A 64 -11.65 -12.91 -2.21
CA GLU A 64 -12.34 -13.53 -3.37
C GLU A 64 -11.89 -12.68 -4.58
N ASN A 65 -11.22 -13.12 -5.65
CA ASN A 65 -10.96 -14.41 -6.25
C ASN A 65 -9.61 -14.31 -7.01
N LYS A 66 -8.70 -15.28 -6.83
CA LYS A 66 -7.63 -15.58 -7.81
C LYS A 66 -7.45 -17.09 -7.92
N ASP A 67 -8.56 -17.79 -8.10
CA ASP A 67 -8.55 -19.12 -8.68
C ASP A 67 -9.18 -18.99 -10.07
N GLY A 68 -8.37 -19.29 -11.09
CA GLY A 68 -8.69 -19.13 -12.49
C GLY A 68 -7.56 -19.71 -13.34
N SER A 69 -7.38 -21.03 -13.19
CA SER A 69 -6.56 -21.90 -14.03
C SER A 69 -7.12 -22.04 -15.44
N GLU A 70 -6.26 -22.07 -16.46
CA GLU A 70 -6.44 -22.72 -17.76
C GLU A 70 -5.05 -22.80 -18.41
N GLN A 71 -4.28 -23.87 -18.17
CA GLN A 71 -4.17 -25.06 -19.03
C GLN A 71 -3.92 -24.74 -20.51
N ASN A 72 -2.66 -24.92 -20.94
CA ASN A 72 -2.33 -25.56 -22.21
C ASN A 72 -0.96 -26.22 -22.11
#